data_AF-A0A6C0I3K2-F1
#
_entry.id   AF-A0A6C0I3K2-F1
#
_cell.length_a   1.000
_cell.length_b   1.000
_cell.length_c   1.000
_cell.angle_alpha   90.00
_cell.angle_beta   90.00
_cell.angle_gamma   90.00
#
_symmetry.space_group_name_H-M   'P 1'
#
loop_
_entity.id
_entity.type
_entity.pdbx_description
1 polymer ?
#
loop_
_entity_poly.entity_id
_entity_poly.type
_entity_poly.pdbx_seq_one_letter_code
_entity_poly.pdbx_strand_id
1 'polypeptide(L)'
;MEQHTNHHSKYDLAFCEIFNSKIHGKNSNSSKNIESHFLVFRTLCINEFYTITQFIPISDFICTIRDEYITNNYSQHLHPVIRNYNEILIKKHYISLEIIECVELEGGEQVAIYKTFWLRTFQRKWKRYCESKKKRLAALLQPYGLFMREIGITLQHSRPLLVSNLKFYNSHQ
;
A
#
# COMPACT_ATOMS: atom_id res chain seq x y z
N MET A 1 -26.38 28.29 -27.58
CA MET A 1 -26.50 27.20 -26.59
C MET A 1 -25.34 26.24 -26.82
N GLU A 2 -24.20 26.53 -26.20
CA GLU A 2 -23.05 25.61 -26.24
C GLU A 2 -23.25 24.54 -25.17
N GLN A 3 -23.32 23.28 -25.62
CA GLN A 3 -23.26 22.12 -24.74
C GLN A 3 -21.82 21.99 -24.25
N HIS A 4 -21.54 22.49 -23.03
CA HIS A 4 -20.33 22.13 -22.31
C HIS A 4 -20.40 20.63 -21.98
N THR A 5 -19.75 19.80 -22.79
CA THR A 5 -19.50 18.40 -22.44
C THR A 5 -18.55 18.39 -21.25
N ASN A 6 -19.12 18.31 -20.05
CA ASN A 6 -18.39 18.21 -18.80
C ASN A 6 -17.64 16.86 -18.81
N HIS A 7 -16.38 16.88 -19.26
CA HIS A 7 -15.54 15.69 -19.35
C HIS A 7 -15.15 15.28 -17.93
N HIS A 8 -16.05 14.59 -17.24
CA HIS A 8 -15.72 13.96 -15.97
C HIS A 8 -14.60 12.94 -16.22
N SER A 9 -13.54 13.05 -15.43
CA SER A 9 -12.47 12.05 -15.41
C SER A 9 -13.09 10.68 -15.13
N LYS A 10 -12.60 9.65 -15.84
CA LYS A 10 -12.95 8.25 -15.56
C LYS A 10 -12.54 7.81 -14.14
N TYR A 11 -11.58 8.52 -13.55
CA TYR A 11 -11.00 8.18 -12.26
C TYR A 11 -11.39 9.19 -11.19
N ASP A 12 -11.66 8.66 -10.00
CA ASP A 12 -12.03 9.39 -8.81
C ASP A 12 -10.95 9.30 -7.74
N LEU A 13 -10.97 10.26 -6.82
CA LEU A 13 -10.20 10.23 -5.59
C LEU A 13 -11.14 9.73 -4.48
N ALA A 14 -10.80 8.65 -3.79
CA ALA A 14 -11.69 8.08 -2.79
C ALA A 14 -10.94 7.42 -1.63
N PHE A 15 -11.53 7.48 -0.43
CA PHE A 15 -11.18 6.61 0.67
C PHE A 15 -11.75 5.22 0.39
N CYS A 16 -10.90 4.21 0.50
CA CYS A 16 -11.26 2.84 0.18
C CYS A 16 -10.85 1.91 1.32
N GLU A 17 -11.59 0.81 1.45
CA GLU A 17 -11.30 -0.23 2.44
C GLU A 17 -11.60 -1.63 1.91
N ILE A 18 -11.22 -2.67 2.65
CA ILE A 18 -11.47 -4.05 2.26
C ILE A 18 -12.86 -4.47 2.74
N PHE A 19 -13.67 -5.06 1.87
CA PHE A 19 -14.96 -5.61 2.30
C PHE A 19 -14.80 -6.72 3.34
N ASN A 20 -15.59 -6.70 4.42
CA ASN A 20 -15.71 -7.85 5.31
C ASN A 20 -17.18 -8.05 5.70
N SER A 21 -17.73 -9.23 5.43
CA SER A 21 -19.15 -9.53 5.70
C SER A 21 -19.56 -9.42 7.17
N LYS A 22 -18.61 -9.54 8.12
CA LYS A 22 -18.90 -9.34 9.56
C LYS A 22 -19.01 -7.86 9.94
N ILE A 23 -18.41 -6.97 9.16
CA ILE A 23 -18.38 -5.53 9.43
C ILE A 23 -19.45 -4.83 8.60
N HIS A 24 -19.50 -5.09 7.30
CA HIS A 24 -20.38 -4.40 6.36
C HIS A 24 -21.73 -5.10 6.17
N GLY A 25 -21.86 -6.35 6.67
CA GLY A 25 -22.98 -7.21 6.36
C GLY A 25 -22.90 -7.78 4.95
N LYS A 26 -23.53 -8.94 4.75
CA LYS A 26 -23.71 -9.56 3.44
C LYS A 26 -25.06 -10.28 3.43
N ASN A 27 -25.88 -10.05 2.41
CA ASN A 27 -27.21 -10.65 2.31
C ASN A 27 -27.43 -11.29 0.92
N SER A 28 -28.65 -11.76 0.66
CA SER A 28 -29.01 -12.42 -0.60
C SER A 28 -28.91 -11.53 -1.82
N ASN A 29 -28.96 -10.20 -1.64
CA ASN A 29 -28.86 -9.23 -2.71
C ASN A 29 -27.41 -8.80 -2.96
N SER A 30 -26.48 -9.20 -2.09
CA SER A 30 -25.08 -8.84 -2.24
C SER A 30 -24.43 -9.56 -3.42
N SER A 31 -23.54 -8.85 -4.12
CA SER A 31 -22.78 -9.41 -5.24
C SER A 31 -21.94 -10.62 -4.80
N LYS A 32 -21.94 -11.68 -5.62
CA LYS A 32 -21.37 -12.99 -5.23
C LYS A 32 -19.91 -12.89 -4.78
N ASN A 33 -19.12 -12.07 -5.48
CA ASN A 33 -17.68 -11.90 -5.30
C ASN A 33 -17.28 -10.65 -4.51
N ILE A 34 -18.21 -10.01 -3.78
CA ILE A 34 -17.91 -8.78 -3.03
C ILE A 34 -16.73 -8.92 -2.04
N GLU A 35 -16.53 -10.11 -1.48
CA GLU A 35 -15.43 -10.42 -0.56
C GLU A 35 -14.02 -10.26 -1.18
N SER A 36 -13.90 -10.23 -2.50
CA SER A 36 -12.60 -10.01 -3.16
C SER A 36 -12.35 -8.56 -3.57
N HIS A 37 -13.23 -7.64 -3.19
CA HIS A 37 -13.19 -6.25 -3.64
C HIS A 37 -12.82 -5.28 -2.52
N PHE A 38 -12.26 -4.14 -2.93
CA PHE A 38 -12.19 -2.97 -2.08
C PHE A 38 -13.50 -2.20 -2.22
N LEU A 39 -14.11 -1.81 -1.10
CA LEU A 39 -15.25 -0.89 -1.10
C LEU A 39 -14.78 0.54 -1.27
N VAL A 40 -15.59 1.32 -1.98
CA VAL A 40 -15.53 2.78 -1.93
C VAL A 40 -16.21 3.23 -0.63
N PHE A 41 -15.42 3.72 0.33
CA PHE A 41 -15.95 4.23 1.59
C PHE A 41 -16.52 5.64 1.38
N ARG A 42 -15.74 6.51 0.73
CA ARG A 42 -16.15 7.89 0.42
C ARG A 42 -15.36 8.43 -0.76
N THR A 43 -16.06 8.89 -1.80
CA THR A 43 -15.45 9.70 -2.87
C THR A 43 -15.19 11.12 -2.37
N LEU A 44 -14.10 11.71 -2.82
CA LEU A 44 -13.67 13.05 -2.46
C LEU A 44 -13.70 13.93 -3.70
N CYS A 45 -14.51 14.99 -3.69
CA CYS A 45 -14.52 15.94 -4.80
C CYS A 45 -13.32 16.89 -4.71
N ILE A 46 -13.02 17.59 -5.81
CA ILE A 46 -11.84 18.46 -5.88
C ILE A 46 -11.87 19.60 -4.86
N ASN A 47 -13.06 20.17 -4.61
CA ASN A 47 -13.22 21.25 -3.64
C ASN A 47 -12.97 20.76 -2.22
N GLU A 48 -13.47 19.58 -1.86
CA GLU A 48 -13.23 18.96 -0.56
C GLU A 48 -11.76 18.63 -0.34
N PHE A 49 -11.02 18.26 -1.40
CA PHE A 49 -9.59 17.94 -1.31
C PHE A 49 -8.72 19.19 -1.11
N TYR A 50 -8.94 20.26 -1.89
CA TYR A 50 -8.11 21.46 -1.82
C TYR A 50 -8.51 22.43 -0.69
N THR A 51 -9.74 22.33 -0.18
CA THR A 51 -10.22 23.21 0.89
C THR A 51 -9.90 22.59 2.24
N ILE A 52 -8.87 23.11 2.92
CA ILE A 52 -8.38 22.60 4.21
C ILE A 52 -9.50 22.45 5.25
N THR A 53 -10.40 23.43 5.33
CA THR A 53 -11.53 23.43 6.29
C THR A 53 -12.56 22.32 6.03
N GLN A 54 -12.59 21.77 4.81
CA GLN A 54 -13.41 20.61 4.46
C GLN A 54 -12.61 19.31 4.58
N PHE A 55 -11.35 19.31 4.12
CA PHE A 55 -10.50 18.13 4.13
C PHE A 55 -10.18 17.61 5.53
N ILE A 56 -9.83 18.51 6.48
CA ILE A 56 -9.44 18.13 7.84
C ILE A 56 -10.57 17.35 8.54
N PRO A 57 -11.82 17.85 8.63
CA PRO A 57 -12.91 17.10 9.25
C PRO A 57 -13.16 15.73 8.62
N ILE A 58 -13.05 15.63 7.29
CA ILE A 58 -13.18 14.34 6.58
C ILE A 58 -12.06 13.41 7.00
N SER A 59 -10.81 13.88 6.99
CA SER A 59 -9.64 13.09 7.40
C SER A 59 -9.73 12.63 8.85
N ASP A 60 -10.16 13.51 9.75
CA ASP A 60 -10.33 13.21 11.18
C ASP A 60 -11.43 12.17 11.39
N PHE A 61 -12.55 12.27 10.67
CA PHE A 61 -13.60 11.27 10.68
C PHE A 61 -13.08 9.88 10.26
N ILE A 62 -12.30 9.81 9.17
CA ILE A 62 -11.67 8.55 8.73
C ILE A 62 -10.73 7.98 9.79
N CYS A 63 -9.99 8.83 10.51
CA CYS A 63 -9.14 8.39 11.61
C CYS A 63 -9.97 7.80 12.76
N THR A 64 -11.05 8.44 13.16
CA THR A 64 -11.95 7.94 14.22
C THR A 64 -12.52 6.56 13.88
N ILE A 65 -13.01 6.35 12.66
CA ILE A 65 -13.53 5.04 12.21
C ILE A 65 -12.44 3.96 12.29
N ARG A 66 -11.20 4.29 11.91
CA ARG A 66 -10.08 3.36 12.02
C ARG A 66 -9.79 2.97 13.47
N ASP A 67 -9.78 3.95 14.37
CA ASP A 67 -9.53 3.73 15.79
C ASP A 67 -10.66 2.91 16.42
N GLU A 68 -11.90 3.08 15.96
CA GLU A 68 -13.03 2.24 16.32
C GLU A 68 -12.82 0.78 15.89
N TYR A 69 -12.31 0.53 14.69
CA TYR A 69 -12.01 -0.84 14.25
C TYR A 69 -11.02 -1.56 15.16
N ILE A 70 -10.01 -0.84 15.65
CA ILE A 70 -9.02 -1.37 16.57
C ILE A 70 -9.64 -1.59 17.95
N THR A 71 -10.36 -0.60 18.47
CA THR A 71 -10.93 -0.61 19.84
C THR A 71 -11.97 -1.71 20.01
N ASN A 72 -12.83 -1.90 19.01
CA ASN A 72 -13.89 -2.91 19.03
C ASN A 72 -13.39 -4.33 18.66
N ASN A 73 -12.07 -4.53 18.54
CA ASN A 73 -11.47 -5.83 18.21
C ASN A 73 -12.02 -6.48 16.92
N TYR A 74 -12.38 -5.68 15.91
CA TYR A 74 -12.82 -6.22 14.62
C TYR A 74 -11.71 -7.02 13.90
N SER A 75 -10.46 -6.85 14.33
CA SER A 75 -9.32 -7.70 13.96
C SER A 75 -9.49 -9.17 14.35
N GLN A 76 -10.49 -9.56 15.14
CA GLN A 76 -10.82 -10.98 15.37
C GLN A 76 -11.67 -11.57 14.24
N HIS A 77 -12.27 -10.74 13.38
CA HIS A 77 -13.07 -11.23 12.26
C HIS A 77 -12.16 -11.70 11.12
N LEU A 78 -12.09 -13.02 10.98
CA LEU A 78 -11.43 -13.66 9.85
C LEU A 78 -12.07 -13.21 8.54
N HIS A 79 -11.22 -12.83 7.60
CA HIS A 79 -11.64 -12.49 6.24
C HIS A 79 -11.56 -13.75 5.36
N PRO A 80 -12.59 -14.07 4.56
CA PRO A 80 -12.65 -15.32 3.79
C PRO A 80 -11.54 -15.46 2.73
N VAL A 81 -11.17 -14.35 2.08
CA VAL A 81 -10.14 -14.34 1.01
C VAL A 81 -8.75 -13.89 1.50
N ILE A 82 -8.67 -12.88 2.36
CA ILE A 82 -7.42 -12.21 2.73
C ILE A 82 -6.86 -12.79 4.03
N ARG A 83 -5.82 -13.63 3.90
CA ARG A 83 -5.23 -14.39 5.01
C ARG A 83 -4.63 -13.52 6.11
N ASN A 84 -4.06 -12.37 5.76
CA ASN A 84 -3.41 -11.46 6.70
C ASN A 84 -4.24 -10.20 6.97
N TYR A 85 -5.57 -10.31 6.91
CA TYR A 85 -6.49 -9.18 7.07
C TYR A 85 -6.27 -8.41 8.38
N ASN A 86 -6.04 -9.10 9.49
CA ASN A 86 -5.83 -8.49 10.80
C ASN A 86 -4.59 -7.59 10.82
N GLU A 87 -3.50 -8.01 10.16
CA GLU A 87 -2.29 -7.20 10.00
C GLU A 87 -2.53 -5.98 9.12
N ILE A 88 -3.48 -6.06 8.18
CA ILE A 88 -3.86 -4.96 7.31
C ILE A 88 -4.71 -3.93 8.07
N LEU A 89 -5.68 -4.39 8.87
CA LEU A 89 -6.57 -3.54 9.66
C LEU A 89 -5.82 -2.65 10.66
N ILE A 90 -4.81 -3.19 11.35
CA ILE A 90 -4.06 -2.48 12.38
C ILE A 90 -3.17 -1.37 11.79
N LYS A 91 -2.95 -1.35 10.47
CA LYS A 91 -2.10 -0.32 9.85
C LYS A 91 -2.79 1.04 9.89
N LYS A 92 -2.01 2.06 10.24
CA LYS A 92 -2.42 3.48 10.20
C LYS A 92 -3.02 3.93 8.86
N HIS A 93 -2.71 3.24 7.76
CA HIS A 93 -3.20 3.56 6.42
C HIS A 93 -4.16 2.50 5.86
N TYR A 94 -4.91 1.79 6.71
CA TYR A 94 -5.91 0.81 6.27
C TYR A 94 -6.96 1.46 5.34
N ILE A 95 -7.76 2.38 5.88
CA ILE A 95 -8.59 3.29 5.09
C ILE A 95 -7.68 4.41 4.58
N SER A 96 -7.43 4.43 3.27
CA SER A 96 -6.50 5.37 2.63
C SER A 96 -7.11 6.02 1.40
N LEU A 97 -6.65 7.24 1.12
CA LEU A 97 -7.06 8.02 -0.03
C LEU A 97 -6.33 7.52 -1.29
N GLU A 98 -7.09 7.12 -2.30
CA GLU A 98 -6.61 6.39 -3.47
C GLU A 98 -7.19 6.96 -4.76
N ILE A 99 -6.45 6.81 -5.86
CA ILE A 99 -6.96 7.08 -7.22
C ILE A 99 -7.56 5.78 -7.76
N ILE A 100 -8.85 5.80 -8.01
CA ILE A 100 -9.64 4.61 -8.32
C ILE A 100 -10.45 4.79 -9.61
N GLU A 101 -10.82 3.67 -10.20
CA GLU A 101 -12.03 3.59 -11.02
C GLU A 101 -13.11 2.98 -10.13
N CYS A 102 -14.21 3.72 -9.95
CA CYS A 102 -15.39 3.24 -9.24
C CYS A 102 -16.20 2.34 -10.18
N VAL A 103 -16.59 1.17 -9.69
CA VAL A 103 -17.44 0.21 -10.42
C VAL A 103 -18.58 -0.18 -9.51
N GLU A 104 -19.80 -0.10 -10.03
CA GLU A 104 -20.99 -0.60 -9.33
C GLU A 104 -21.21 -2.07 -9.70
N LEU A 105 -21.42 -2.92 -8.70
CA LEU A 105 -21.72 -4.34 -8.88
C LEU A 105 -23.24 -4.59 -8.97
N GLU A 106 -23.62 -5.84 -9.29
CA GLU A 106 -25.02 -6.25 -9.47
C GLU A 106 -25.90 -6.04 -8.22
N GLY A 107 -25.32 -6.09 -7.03
CA GLY A 107 -25.99 -5.85 -5.75
C GLY A 107 -26.08 -4.38 -5.35
N GLY A 108 -25.63 -3.45 -6.21
CA GLY A 108 -25.60 -2.01 -5.95
C GLY A 108 -24.39 -1.55 -5.13
N GLU A 109 -23.43 -2.44 -4.86
CA GLU A 109 -22.25 -2.06 -4.10
C GLU A 109 -21.22 -1.34 -4.97
N GLN A 110 -20.63 -0.28 -4.42
CA GLN A 110 -19.58 0.49 -5.09
C GLN A 110 -18.20 -0.03 -4.69
N VAL A 111 -17.46 -0.54 -5.67
CA VAL A 111 -16.14 -1.11 -5.49
C VAL A 111 -15.05 -0.33 -6.21
N ALA A 112 -13.85 -0.37 -5.65
CA ALA A 112 -12.71 0.38 -6.11
C ALA A 112 -11.71 -0.51 -6.87
N ILE A 113 -11.37 -0.09 -8.10
CA ILE A 113 -10.22 -0.63 -8.84
C ILE A 113 -9.06 0.37 -8.77
N TYR A 114 -8.03 0.01 -8.00
CA TYR A 114 -6.89 0.90 -7.74
C TYR A 114 -6.03 1.10 -8.99
N LYS A 115 -5.92 2.33 -9.48
CA LYS A 115 -5.12 2.63 -10.69
C LYS A 115 -3.63 2.74 -10.42
N THR A 116 -3.25 2.84 -9.16
CA THR A 116 -1.86 2.92 -8.72
C THR A 116 -1.22 1.55 -8.48
N PHE A 117 -1.95 0.43 -8.63
CA PHE A 117 -1.45 -0.91 -8.24
C PHE A 117 -0.15 -1.32 -8.95
N TRP A 118 -0.12 -1.27 -10.28
CA TRP A 118 1.05 -1.64 -11.07
C TRP A 118 2.21 -0.67 -10.86
N LEU A 119 1.89 0.63 -10.77
CA LEU A 119 2.87 1.66 -10.48
C LEU A 119 3.54 1.43 -9.11
N ARG A 120 2.77 1.12 -8.06
CA ARG A 120 3.29 0.80 -6.72
C ARG A 120 4.20 -0.42 -6.74
N THR A 121 3.82 -1.46 -7.49
CA THR A 121 4.64 -2.67 -7.63
C THR A 121 5.96 -2.38 -8.34
N PHE A 122 5.91 -1.59 -9.42
CA PHE A 122 7.10 -1.13 -10.11
C PHE A 122 8.01 -0.27 -9.20
N GLN A 123 7.44 0.77 -8.57
CA GLN A 123 8.15 1.65 -7.65
C GLN A 123 8.82 0.88 -6.52
N ARG A 124 8.17 -0.15 -5.96
CA ARG A 124 8.74 -1.00 -4.91
C ARG A 124 9.96 -1.78 -5.42
N LYS A 125 9.87 -2.39 -6.60
CA LYS A 125 11.01 -3.10 -7.22
C LYS A 125 12.16 -2.15 -7.50
N TRP A 126 11.85 -0.97 -8.06
CA TRP A 126 12.84 0.05 -8.36
C TRP A 126 13.56 0.57 -7.11
N LYS A 127 12.80 0.93 -6.06
CA LYS A 127 13.37 1.35 -4.77
C LYS A 127 14.32 0.29 -4.20
N ARG A 128 13.93 -0.99 -4.21
CA ARG A 128 14.80 -2.09 -3.77
C ARG A 128 16.09 -2.20 -4.59
N TYR A 129 16.00 -2.03 -5.90
CA TYR A 129 17.15 -2.03 -6.79
C TYR A 129 18.12 -0.88 -6.48
N CYS A 130 17.61 0.34 -6.33
CA CYS A 130 18.40 1.51 -5.95
C CYS A 130 19.09 1.32 -4.59
N GLU A 131 18.37 0.81 -3.58
CA GLU A 131 18.95 0.50 -2.27
C GLU A 131 20.05 -0.57 -2.35
N SER A 132 19.85 -1.59 -3.19
CA SER A 132 20.87 -2.62 -3.42
C SER A 132 22.12 -2.02 -4.09
N LYS A 133 21.96 -1.09 -5.03
CA LYS A 133 23.07 -0.36 -5.65
C LYS A 133 23.83 0.51 -4.63
N LYS A 134 23.11 1.27 -3.80
CA LYS A 134 23.71 2.08 -2.73
C LYS A 134 24.54 1.23 -1.77
N LYS A 135 23.99 0.09 -1.33
CA LYS A 135 24.71 -0.86 -0.46
C LYS A 135 25.97 -1.43 -1.10
N ARG A 136 25.91 -1.80 -2.38
CA ARG A 136 27.09 -2.27 -3.13
C ARG A 136 28.17 -1.19 -3.23
N LEU A 137 27.78 0.05 -3.54
CA LEU A 137 28.71 1.18 -3.60
C LEU A 137 29.34 1.44 -2.23
N ALA A 138 28.54 1.46 -1.16
CA ALA A 138 29.01 1.64 0.21
C ALA A 138 30.02 0.56 0.60
N ALA A 139 29.81 -0.70 0.20
CA ALA A 139 30.74 -1.81 0.44
C ALA A 139 32.07 -1.65 -0.35
N LEU A 140 32.03 -1.15 -1.58
CA LEU A 140 33.22 -0.88 -2.39
C LEU A 140 34.09 0.25 -1.83
N LEU A 141 33.50 1.16 -1.06
CA LEU A 141 34.17 2.29 -0.43
C LEU A 141 34.78 1.94 0.94
N GLN A 142 34.50 0.76 1.50
CA GLN A 142 35.14 0.31 2.74
C GLN A 142 36.63 -0.03 2.51
N PRO A 143 37.51 0.06 3.53
CA PRO A 143 38.94 -0.26 3.39
C PRO A 143 39.20 -1.62 2.74
N TYR A 144 38.45 -2.65 3.12
CA TYR A 144 38.52 -3.97 2.50
C TYR A 144 38.18 -3.93 0.99
N GLY A 145 37.14 -3.19 0.59
CA GLY A 145 36.75 -3.04 -0.81
C GLY A 145 37.73 -2.20 -1.64
N LEU A 146 38.48 -1.30 -1.00
CA LEU A 146 39.61 -0.58 -1.61
C LEU A 146 40.79 -1.52 -1.84
N PHE A 147 41.21 -2.25 -0.80
CA PHE A 147 42.29 -3.22 -0.86
C PHE A 147 42.05 -4.31 -1.91
N MET A 148 40.84 -4.87 -1.97
CA MET A 148 40.49 -5.89 -2.98
C MET A 148 40.63 -5.38 -4.42
N ARG A 149 40.34 -4.09 -4.65
CA ARG A 149 40.55 -3.45 -5.97
C ARG A 149 42.02 -3.21 -6.27
N GLU A 150 42.80 -2.86 -5.26
CA GLU A 150 44.25 -2.66 -5.39
C GLU A 150 44.95 -3.95 -5.83
N ILE A 151 44.55 -5.10 -5.29
CA ILE A 151 45.09 -6.42 -5.67
C ILE A 151 44.42 -7.04 -6.92
N GLY A 152 43.62 -6.26 -7.67
CA GLY A 152 43.04 -6.66 -8.95
C GLY A 152 41.81 -7.58 -8.89
N ILE A 153 41.26 -7.85 -7.70
CA ILE A 153 40.06 -8.69 -7.54
C ILE A 153 38.80 -7.83 -7.75
N THR A 154 38.05 -8.10 -8.81
CA THR A 154 36.76 -7.43 -9.06
C THR A 154 35.58 -8.33 -8.65
N LEU A 155 34.58 -7.73 -8.01
CA LEU A 155 33.37 -8.40 -7.50
C LEU A 155 32.40 -8.89 -8.59
N GLN A 156 32.86 -9.17 -9.82
CA GLN A 156 31.99 -9.69 -10.89
C GLN A 156 31.66 -11.19 -10.75
N HIS A 157 32.29 -11.92 -9.81
CA HIS A 157 32.12 -13.37 -9.68
C HIS A 157 31.48 -13.88 -8.37
N SER A 158 31.11 -13.01 -7.44
CA SER A 158 30.57 -13.48 -6.17
C SER A 158 29.04 -13.48 -6.17
N ARG A 159 28.43 -14.64 -6.45
CA ARG A 159 27.08 -14.94 -5.93
C ARG A 159 27.09 -14.77 -4.40
N PRO A 160 25.96 -14.43 -3.75
CA PRO A 160 25.94 -14.10 -2.33
C PRO A 160 26.13 -15.35 -1.47
N LEU A 161 27.39 -15.69 -1.18
CA LEU A 161 27.75 -16.74 -0.20
C LEU A 161 28.62 -16.21 0.95
N LEU A 162 28.93 -14.92 1.00
CA LEU A 162 29.88 -14.37 1.98
C LEU A 162 29.28 -13.24 2.82
N VAL A 163 28.16 -13.51 3.50
CA VAL A 163 27.67 -12.64 4.59
C VAL A 163 27.59 -13.38 5.94
N SER A 164 27.83 -14.70 6.00
CA SER A 164 27.71 -15.46 7.26
C SER A 164 28.96 -15.45 8.15
N ASN A 165 30.14 -15.06 7.66
CA ASN A 165 31.40 -15.34 8.39
C ASN A 165 32.07 -14.13 9.08
N LEU A 166 31.44 -12.95 9.10
CA LEU A 166 32.06 -11.73 9.67
C LEU A 166 31.71 -11.42 11.13
N LYS A 167 31.08 -12.37 11.86
CA LYS A 167 30.84 -12.21 13.31
C LYS A 167 32.01 -12.64 14.22
N PHE A 168 33.15 -13.10 13.68
CA PHE A 168 34.20 -13.73 14.49
C PHE A 168 35.46 -12.90 14.77
N TYR A 169 35.60 -11.67 14.27
CA TYR A 169 36.89 -10.97 14.34
C TYR A 169 37.01 -9.76 15.28
N ASN A 170 36.00 -9.48 16.12
CA ASN A 170 36.05 -8.35 17.06
C ASN A 170 36.00 -8.77 18.55
N SER A 171 36.52 -9.95 18.91
CA SER A 171 36.56 -10.41 20.31
C SER A 171 37.95 -10.64 20.88
N HIS A 172 39.01 -10.11 20.27
CA HIS A 172 40.33 -10.01 20.90
C HIS A 172 41.09 -8.81 20.38
N GLN A 173 40.96 -7.68 21.07
CA GLN A 173 42.03 -6.73 21.38
C GLN A 173 41.54 -5.72 22.42
#